data_AF-A0A1D1ZJ21-F1
#
_entry.id   AF-A0A1D1ZJ21-F1
#
_cell.length_a   1.000
_cell.length_b   1.000
_cell.length_c   1.000
_cell.angle_alpha   90.00
_cell.angle_beta   90.00
_cell.angle_gamma   90.00
#
_symmetry.space_group_name_H-M   'P 1'
#
loop_
_entity.id
_entity.type
_entity.pdbx_description
1 polymer ?
#
loop_
_entity_poly.entity_id
_entity_poly.type
_entity_poly.pdbx_seq_one_letter_code
_entity_poly.pdbx_strand_id
1 'polypeptide(L)'
;MNVFTKSLFFVIFVTLGVLITSNRVNGSDIKRASAEFKDKVQGFINFIFDPDYYDGEATIVAIFEKGSGLEIGKNYLYRIHENPITNNDCETAGGVLDPNQFGSDPGYKCDPTVPEKCEVGDLSGKYGDLIPDDDGEVIKSVIDSFVKLDGPSGITGRSVVIRLDDKNQTIIACANILNVSNNKRKRNRRFVF
;
A
#
# COMPACT_ATOMS: atom_id res chain seq x y z
N MET A 1 29.59 79.24 -23.05
CA MET A 1 30.61 78.18 -23.15
C MET A 1 30.35 77.15 -22.07
N ASN A 2 30.30 75.86 -22.45
CA ASN A 2 30.26 74.63 -21.63
C ASN A 2 28.93 74.37 -20.88
N VAL A 3 28.02 73.46 -21.29
CA VAL A 3 28.06 71.98 -21.49
C VAL A 3 27.87 71.19 -20.18
N PHE A 4 26.69 70.54 -20.13
CA PHE A 4 26.29 69.29 -19.45
C PHE A 4 26.48 69.11 -17.93
N THR A 5 25.38 68.73 -17.25
CA THR A 5 25.22 67.36 -16.70
C THR A 5 23.78 67.12 -16.20
N LYS A 6 23.22 65.97 -16.57
CA LYS A 6 21.92 65.43 -16.11
C LYS A 6 22.11 64.82 -14.72
N SER A 7 21.17 65.02 -13.79
CA SER A 7 21.06 64.18 -12.59
C SER A 7 19.63 63.69 -12.44
N LEU A 8 19.48 62.38 -12.60
CA LEU A 8 18.27 61.59 -12.56
C LEU A 8 18.09 61.11 -11.11
N PHE A 9 17.07 61.59 -10.40
CA PHE A 9 16.74 61.10 -9.06
C PHE A 9 16.15 59.68 -9.16
N PHE A 10 16.96 58.66 -8.85
CA PHE A 10 16.51 57.29 -8.70
C PHE A 10 16.01 57.07 -7.27
N VAL A 11 14.72 56.78 -7.14
CA VAL A 11 14.06 56.44 -5.87
C VAL A 11 14.46 55.02 -5.47
N ILE A 12 15.18 54.85 -4.36
CA ILE A 12 15.46 53.52 -3.80
C ILE A 12 14.46 53.30 -2.65
N PHE A 13 13.35 52.63 -2.98
CA PHE A 13 12.47 52.03 -1.98
C PHE A 13 13.19 50.82 -1.39
N VAL A 14 13.59 50.91 -0.13
CA VAL A 14 14.04 49.76 0.67
C VAL A 14 12.81 48.92 0.99
N THR A 15 12.48 47.96 0.13
CA THR A 15 11.58 46.87 0.52
C THR A 15 12.42 45.80 1.17
N LEU A 16 12.26 45.66 2.49
CA LEU A 16 12.77 44.56 3.30
C LEU A 16 12.19 43.24 2.79
N GLY A 17 12.81 42.69 1.75
CA GLY A 17 12.49 41.37 1.23
C GLY A 17 13.02 40.33 2.19
N VAL A 18 12.21 39.92 3.16
CA VAL A 18 12.43 38.67 3.87
C VAL A 18 12.37 37.57 2.81
N LEU A 19 13.54 37.07 2.42
CA LEU A 19 13.69 35.84 1.67
C LEU A 19 13.19 34.71 2.56
N ILE A 20 11.88 34.43 2.51
CA ILE A 20 11.36 33.14 2.96
C ILE A 20 11.87 32.14 1.92
N THR A 21 13.06 31.60 2.14
CA THR A 21 13.43 30.35 1.50
C THR A 21 12.46 29.31 2.06
N SER A 22 11.45 28.97 1.26
CA SER A 22 10.64 27.79 1.52
C SER A 22 11.61 26.61 1.44
N ASN A 23 12.14 26.19 2.58
CA ASN A 23 12.72 24.87 2.73
C ASN A 23 11.57 23.91 2.53
N ARG A 24 11.31 23.58 1.26
CA ARG A 24 10.53 22.42 0.92
C ARG A 24 11.36 21.24 1.41
N VAL A 25 11.01 20.75 2.61
CA VAL A 25 11.30 19.36 2.94
C VAL A 25 10.62 18.58 1.83
N ASN A 26 11.41 18.12 0.86
CA ASN A 26 10.92 17.17 -0.12
C ASN A 26 10.66 15.91 0.68
N GLY A 27 9.45 15.78 1.24
CA GLY A 27 8.98 14.51 1.78
C GLY A 27 9.19 13.46 0.71
N SER A 28 9.69 12.31 1.12
CA SER A 28 10.01 11.25 0.20
C SER A 28 8.74 10.75 -0.52
N ASP A 29 8.89 10.28 -1.76
CA ASP A 29 7.72 9.89 -2.58
C ASP A 29 7.11 8.59 -2.00
N ILE A 30 6.02 8.73 -1.24
CA ILE A 30 5.23 7.60 -0.73
C ILE A 30 4.68 6.78 -1.90
N LYS A 31 5.04 5.50 -1.93
CA LYS A 31 4.54 4.55 -2.92
C LYS A 31 3.36 3.76 -2.36
N ARG A 32 2.40 3.45 -3.22
CA ARG A 32 1.15 2.79 -2.83
C ARG A 32 0.80 1.71 -3.84
N ALA A 33 0.35 0.57 -3.35
CA ALA A 33 -0.31 -0.46 -4.14
C ALA A 33 -1.62 -0.88 -3.46
N SER A 34 -2.55 -1.45 -4.22
CA SER A 34 -3.86 -1.84 -3.71
C SER A 34 -4.34 -3.12 -4.37
N ALA A 35 -4.88 -4.03 -3.55
CA ALA A 35 -5.70 -5.14 -4.00
C ALA A 35 -7.17 -4.77 -3.71
N GLU A 36 -7.94 -4.52 -4.77
CA GLU A 36 -9.35 -4.10 -4.69
C GLU A 36 -10.27 -5.27 -5.06
N PHE A 37 -11.13 -5.67 -4.13
CA PHE A 37 -12.10 -6.75 -4.28
C PHE A 37 -13.46 -6.15 -4.68
N LYS A 38 -14.09 -6.70 -5.73
CA LYS A 38 -15.26 -6.07 -6.41
C LYS A 38 -16.46 -6.98 -6.62
N ASP A 39 -16.38 -8.23 -6.19
CA ASP A 39 -17.40 -9.24 -6.49
C ASP A 39 -18.12 -9.68 -5.22
N LYS A 40 -18.14 -10.98 -4.91
CA LYS A 40 -18.75 -11.54 -3.68
C LYS A 40 -18.16 -10.96 -2.41
N VAL A 41 -16.87 -10.62 -2.45
CA VAL A 41 -16.21 -9.84 -1.41
C VAL A 41 -15.89 -8.45 -1.97
N GLN A 42 -16.19 -7.41 -1.20
CA GLN A 42 -16.01 -6.01 -1.56
C GLN A 42 -15.19 -5.28 -0.48
N GLY A 43 -14.13 -4.61 -0.91
CA GLY A 43 -13.22 -3.94 0.00
C GLY A 43 -11.82 -3.83 -0.61
N PHE A 44 -10.85 -3.47 0.20
CA PHE A 44 -9.48 -3.31 -0.28
C PHE A 44 -8.44 -3.66 0.77
N ILE A 45 -7.29 -4.11 0.27
CA ILE A 45 -6.05 -4.18 1.05
C ILE A 45 -5.03 -3.25 0.40
N ASN A 46 -4.66 -2.20 1.12
CA ASN A 46 -3.71 -1.20 0.68
C ASN A 46 -2.33 -1.46 1.28
N PHE A 47 -1.31 -1.28 0.45
CA PHE A 47 0.09 -1.39 0.81
C PHE A 47 0.74 -0.02 0.64
N ILE A 48 1.28 0.53 1.73
CA ILE A 48 1.86 1.86 1.78
C ILE A 48 3.32 1.73 2.17
N PHE A 49 4.20 2.24 1.31
CA PHE A 49 5.64 2.28 1.53
C PHE A 49 6.02 3.75 1.67
N ASP A 50 6.11 4.21 2.91
CA ASP A 50 6.49 5.58 3.27
C ASP A 50 7.99 5.60 3.64
N PRO A 51 8.87 6.20 2.83
CA PRO A 51 10.30 6.19 3.14
C PRO A 51 10.66 7.05 4.35
N ASP A 52 9.77 7.97 4.77
CA ASP A 52 9.98 8.82 5.95
C ASP A 52 9.46 8.12 7.24
N TYR A 53 8.76 7.00 7.11
CA TYR A 53 8.08 6.32 8.22
C TYR A 53 8.19 4.79 8.11
N TYR A 54 8.85 4.17 9.10
CA TYR A 54 9.21 2.74 9.11
C TYR A 54 10.10 2.34 7.94
N ASP A 55 11.33 2.88 7.89
CA ASP A 55 12.42 2.62 6.92
C ASP A 55 12.27 1.36 6.03
N GLY A 56 11.48 1.47 4.96
CA GLY A 56 11.30 0.40 3.97
C GLY A 56 10.34 -0.75 4.35
N GLU A 57 9.61 -0.63 5.46
CA GLU A 57 8.51 -1.51 5.85
C GLU A 57 7.20 -1.11 5.16
N ALA A 58 6.30 -2.08 4.99
CA ALA A 58 4.99 -1.87 4.42
C ALA A 58 3.98 -1.62 5.54
N THR A 59 3.27 -0.50 5.51
CA THR A 59 2.00 -0.38 6.24
C THR A 59 0.91 -1.01 5.41
N ILE A 60 0.28 -2.07 5.93
CA ILE A 60 -0.77 -2.83 5.26
C ILE A 60 -2.10 -2.53 5.95
N VAL A 61 -3.07 -2.02 5.19
CA VAL A 61 -4.38 -1.63 5.70
C VAL A 61 -5.47 -2.37 4.94
N ALA A 62 -6.19 -3.25 5.64
CA ALA A 62 -7.34 -3.97 5.13
C ALA A 62 -8.63 -3.30 5.63
N ILE A 63 -9.52 -2.93 4.72
CA ILE A 63 -10.83 -2.35 5.03
C ILE A 63 -11.91 -3.08 4.24
N PHE A 64 -12.87 -3.64 4.96
CA PHE A 64 -14.08 -4.27 4.45
C PHE A 64 -15.25 -3.74 5.26
N GLU A 65 -16.12 -2.96 4.62
CA GLU A 65 -17.27 -2.34 5.29
C GLU A 65 -18.40 -3.34 5.51
N LYS A 66 -19.44 -2.92 6.25
CA LYS A 66 -20.65 -3.71 6.43
C LYS A 66 -21.26 -4.11 5.09
N GLY A 67 -21.56 -5.40 4.95
CA GLY A 67 -22.07 -5.95 3.69
C GLY A 67 -20.99 -6.24 2.66
N SER A 68 -19.71 -6.20 3.05
CA SER A 68 -18.57 -6.61 2.22
C SER A 68 -18.62 -8.06 1.74
N GLY A 69 -19.45 -8.91 2.32
CA GLY A 69 -19.47 -10.36 2.04
C GLY A 69 -18.61 -11.19 2.98
N LEU A 70 -17.88 -10.56 3.92
CA LEU A 70 -17.29 -11.25 5.07
C LEU A 70 -18.34 -11.36 6.18
N GLU A 71 -18.55 -12.57 6.70
CA GLU A 71 -19.61 -12.90 7.65
C GLU A 71 -19.10 -12.87 9.10
N ILE A 72 -19.93 -12.35 10.01
CA ILE A 72 -19.65 -12.32 11.45
C ILE A 72 -19.47 -13.74 11.98
N GLY A 73 -18.47 -13.92 12.86
CA GLY A 73 -18.14 -15.22 13.45
C GLY A 73 -17.36 -16.16 12.54
N LYS A 74 -16.84 -15.65 11.41
CA LYS A 74 -15.90 -16.35 10.52
C LYS A 74 -14.53 -15.69 10.57
N ASN A 75 -13.51 -16.49 10.31
CA ASN A 75 -12.13 -16.04 10.18
C ASN A 75 -11.70 -16.18 8.72
N TYR A 76 -11.03 -15.17 8.20
CA TYR A 76 -10.60 -15.15 6.81
C TYR A 76 -9.09 -14.97 6.72
N LEU A 77 -8.45 -16.02 6.17
CA LEU A 77 -7.04 -16.04 5.86
C LEU A 77 -6.79 -15.12 4.65
N TYR A 78 -5.83 -14.21 4.73
CA TYR A 78 -5.45 -13.33 3.62
C TYR A 78 -3.96 -13.44 3.38
N ARG A 79 -3.59 -13.77 2.14
CA ARG A 79 -2.20 -14.00 1.75
C ARG A 79 -1.89 -13.36 0.41
N ILE A 80 -0.66 -12.91 0.25
CA ILE A 80 -0.12 -12.49 -1.05
C ILE A 80 0.38 -13.75 -1.76
N HIS A 81 -0.04 -13.95 -3.00
CA HIS A 81 0.31 -15.08 -3.83
C HIS A 81 1.32 -14.71 -4.90
N GLU A 82 1.97 -15.70 -5.51
CA GLU A 82 3.09 -15.48 -6.41
C GLU A 82 2.69 -14.82 -7.74
N ASN A 83 1.51 -15.16 -8.26
CA ASN A 83 1.09 -14.80 -9.62
C ASN A 83 -0.10 -13.83 -9.63
N PRO A 84 -0.28 -13.07 -10.72
CA PRO A 84 -1.51 -12.31 -10.93
C PRO A 84 -2.71 -13.24 -11.18
N ILE A 85 -3.89 -12.80 -10.78
CA ILE A 85 -5.18 -13.36 -11.18
C ILE A 85 -5.42 -13.06 -12.65
N THR A 86 -5.73 -14.11 -13.42
CA THR A 86 -6.14 -14.02 -14.82
C THR A 86 -7.53 -14.64 -15.00
N ASN A 87 -8.32 -14.13 -15.93
CA ASN A 87 -9.67 -14.63 -16.24
C ASN A 87 -10.63 -14.73 -15.03
N ASN A 88 -10.43 -13.89 -14.00
CA ASN A 88 -11.15 -13.95 -12.72
C ASN A 88 -11.09 -15.31 -12.02
N ASP A 89 -10.02 -16.08 -12.26
CA ASP A 89 -9.80 -17.39 -11.66
C ASP A 89 -8.74 -17.31 -10.56
N CYS A 90 -9.15 -17.49 -9.31
CA CYS A 90 -8.26 -17.41 -8.16
C CYS A 90 -7.20 -18.52 -8.10
N GLU A 91 -7.39 -19.63 -8.81
CA GLU A 91 -6.40 -20.70 -8.89
C GLU A 91 -5.13 -20.25 -9.64
N THR A 92 -5.26 -19.24 -10.51
CA THR A 92 -4.12 -18.68 -11.26
C THR A 92 -3.12 -17.95 -10.36
N ALA A 93 -3.47 -17.66 -9.11
CA ALA A 93 -2.59 -17.04 -8.13
C ALA A 93 -1.35 -17.88 -7.79
N GLY A 94 -1.45 -19.22 -7.90
CA GLY A 94 -0.37 -20.15 -7.53
C GLY A 94 -0.11 -20.20 -6.02
N GLY A 95 1.14 -20.46 -5.64
CA GLY A 95 1.57 -20.55 -4.24
C GLY A 95 1.51 -19.21 -3.50
N VAL A 96 1.68 -19.26 -2.17
CA VAL A 96 1.92 -18.07 -1.36
C VAL A 96 3.28 -17.49 -1.75
N LEU A 97 3.41 -16.16 -1.76
CA LEU A 97 4.67 -15.49 -2.04
C LEU A 97 5.74 -15.90 -1.03
N ASP A 98 6.70 -16.72 -1.46
CA ASP A 98 7.72 -17.26 -0.57
C ASP A 98 9.10 -17.37 -1.25
N PRO A 99 9.81 -16.24 -1.41
CA PRO A 99 11.14 -16.25 -2.04
C PRO A 99 12.19 -17.05 -1.24
N ASN A 100 11.93 -17.35 0.04
CA ASN A 100 12.84 -18.08 0.92
C ASN A 100 12.48 -19.57 1.05
N GLN A 101 11.38 -20.01 0.43
CA GLN A 101 10.91 -21.41 0.42
C GLN A 101 10.62 -22.00 1.80
N PHE A 102 10.29 -21.19 2.80
CA PHE A 102 9.86 -21.67 4.12
C PHE A 102 8.60 -22.55 4.05
N GLY A 103 7.63 -22.21 3.20
CA GLY A 103 6.39 -22.96 3.01
C GLY A 103 6.57 -24.34 2.39
N SER A 104 7.75 -24.64 1.86
CA SER A 104 8.07 -25.96 1.27
C SER A 104 8.37 -27.03 2.31
N ASP A 105 8.63 -26.65 3.57
CA ASP A 105 8.90 -27.60 4.65
C ASP A 105 7.61 -28.33 5.07
N PRO A 106 7.56 -29.69 5.13
CA PRO A 106 6.35 -30.46 5.44
C PRO A 106 5.71 -30.24 6.83
N GLY A 107 6.33 -29.42 7.69
CA GLY A 107 5.80 -29.02 8.99
C GLY A 107 5.72 -27.51 9.17
N TYR A 108 5.88 -26.74 8.08
CA TYR A 108 5.83 -25.30 8.12
C TYR A 108 4.50 -24.82 8.71
N LYS A 109 4.64 -23.93 9.68
CA LYS A 109 3.56 -23.12 10.21
C LYS A 109 4.18 -21.79 10.60
N CYS A 110 3.63 -20.70 10.10
CA CYS A 110 4.09 -19.39 10.52
C CYS A 110 3.93 -19.24 12.04
N ASP A 111 5.03 -18.91 12.70
CA ASP A 111 5.06 -18.50 14.10
C ASP A 111 5.12 -16.97 14.13
N PRO A 112 4.05 -16.29 14.58
CA PRO A 112 4.04 -14.82 14.61
C PRO A 112 5.09 -14.22 15.56
N THR A 113 5.71 -15.03 16.43
CA THR A 113 6.82 -14.58 17.29
C THR A 113 8.17 -14.57 16.56
N VAL A 114 8.26 -15.21 15.40
CA VAL A 114 9.45 -15.28 14.54
C VAL A 114 9.06 -15.00 13.08
N PRO A 115 8.51 -13.82 12.77
CA PRO A 115 7.89 -13.53 11.47
C PRO A 115 8.89 -13.54 10.30
N GLU A 116 10.21 -13.43 10.56
CA GLU A 116 11.27 -13.57 9.57
C GLU A 116 11.42 -14.99 9.00
N LYS A 117 10.80 -15.99 9.65
CA LYS A 117 10.74 -17.38 9.18
C LYS A 117 9.40 -17.74 8.53
N CYS A 118 8.50 -16.79 8.38
CA CYS A 118 7.25 -17.00 7.66
C CYS A 118 7.43 -16.72 6.17
N GLU A 119 6.62 -17.37 5.34
CA GLU A 119 6.41 -16.98 3.95
C GLU A 119 6.12 -15.47 3.90
N VAL A 120 6.77 -14.76 2.98
CA VAL A 120 6.63 -13.30 2.86
C VAL A 120 5.16 -12.91 2.67
N GLY A 121 4.40 -13.72 1.93
CA GLY A 121 2.98 -13.52 1.66
C GLY A 121 2.01 -13.95 2.76
N ASP A 122 2.45 -14.65 3.82
CA ASP A 122 1.54 -15.16 4.87
C ASP A 122 1.19 -14.09 5.93
N LEU A 123 0.38 -13.10 5.51
CA LEU A 123 -0.03 -11.99 6.37
C LEU A 123 -0.91 -12.46 7.54
N SER A 124 -1.82 -13.40 7.28
CA SER A 124 -2.63 -14.04 8.33
C SER A 124 -1.77 -14.77 9.36
N GLY A 125 -0.79 -15.56 8.94
CA GLY A 125 0.11 -16.25 9.87
C GLY A 125 0.89 -15.27 10.77
N LYS A 126 1.36 -14.16 10.20
CA LYS A 126 2.14 -13.15 10.92
C LYS A 126 1.31 -12.26 11.85
N TYR A 127 0.11 -11.87 11.42
CA TYR A 127 -0.65 -10.80 12.09
C TYR A 127 -2.09 -11.18 12.46
N GLY A 128 -2.45 -12.45 12.31
CA GLY A 128 -3.81 -12.96 12.52
C GLY A 128 -4.76 -12.58 11.38
N ASP A 129 -5.93 -13.22 11.38
CA ASP A 129 -6.91 -13.17 10.30
C ASP A 129 -7.67 -11.85 10.15
N LEU A 130 -8.44 -11.74 9.07
CA LEU A 130 -9.51 -10.77 8.93
C LEU A 130 -10.74 -11.35 9.65
N ILE A 131 -11.20 -10.67 10.68
CA ILE A 131 -12.33 -11.09 11.52
C ILE A 131 -13.33 -9.93 11.54
N PRO A 132 -14.53 -10.09 10.93
CA PRO A 132 -15.57 -9.07 11.02
C PRO A 132 -16.00 -8.83 12.46
N ASP A 133 -16.16 -7.57 12.84
CA ASP A 133 -16.69 -7.16 14.13
C ASP A 133 -18.22 -7.36 14.22
N ASP A 134 -18.83 -6.91 15.31
CA ASP A 134 -20.28 -7.05 15.56
C ASP A 134 -21.15 -6.29 14.52
N ASP A 135 -20.58 -5.31 13.81
CA ASP A 135 -21.24 -4.58 12.73
C ASP A 135 -21.01 -5.22 11.35
N GLY A 136 -20.14 -6.24 11.29
CA GLY A 136 -19.73 -6.93 10.06
C GLY A 136 -18.64 -6.19 9.29
N GLU A 137 -17.87 -5.33 9.98
CA GLU A 137 -16.78 -4.57 9.39
C GLU A 137 -15.42 -5.17 9.75
N VAL A 138 -14.43 -5.01 8.87
CA VAL A 138 -13.03 -5.33 9.16
C VAL A 138 -12.22 -4.08 8.91
N ILE A 139 -11.54 -3.59 9.94
CA ILE A 139 -10.48 -2.59 9.83
C ILE A 139 -9.24 -3.15 10.50
N LYS A 140 -8.23 -3.50 9.70
CA LYS A 140 -6.96 -4.06 10.18
C LYS A 140 -5.79 -3.26 9.62
N SER A 141 -4.88 -2.85 10.49
CA SER A 141 -3.65 -2.15 10.11
C SER A 141 -2.45 -2.84 10.76
N VAL A 142 -1.48 -3.23 9.95
CA VAL A 142 -0.26 -3.92 10.38
C VAL A 142 0.96 -3.33 9.69
N ILE A 143 2.14 -3.55 10.27
CA ILE A 143 3.41 -3.14 9.68
C ILE A 143 4.21 -4.41 9.39
N ASP A 144 4.67 -4.55 8.15
CA ASP A 144 5.39 -5.71 7.66
C ASP A 144 6.76 -5.34 7.10
N SER A 145 7.82 -5.87 7.72
CA SER A 145 9.20 -5.58 7.36
C SER A 145 9.70 -6.36 6.13
N PHE A 146 8.97 -7.38 5.68
CA PHE A 146 9.43 -8.37 4.68
C PHE A 146 8.80 -8.16 3.31
N VAL A 147 7.55 -7.70 3.27
CA VAL A 147 6.85 -7.27 2.05
C VAL A 147 7.59 -6.07 1.46
N LYS A 148 7.89 -6.15 0.16
CA LYS A 148 8.47 -5.05 -0.61
C LYS A 148 7.58 -4.70 -1.78
N LEU A 149 7.75 -3.52 -2.35
CA LEU A 149 7.00 -3.13 -3.54
C LEU A 149 7.48 -3.90 -4.78
N ASP A 150 8.80 -4.06 -4.91
CA ASP A 150 9.49 -4.63 -6.07
C ASP A 150 10.53 -5.68 -5.63
N GLY A 151 11.04 -6.47 -6.58
CA GLY A 151 12.05 -7.51 -6.33
C GLY A 151 11.46 -8.89 -5.98
N PRO A 152 12.27 -9.82 -5.45
CA PRO A 152 11.80 -11.18 -5.11
C PRO A 152 10.64 -11.20 -4.12
N SER A 153 10.71 -10.38 -3.06
CA SER A 153 9.63 -10.13 -2.10
C SER A 153 8.64 -9.04 -2.56
N GLY A 154 8.76 -8.59 -3.81
CA GLY A 154 7.97 -7.52 -4.41
C GLY A 154 6.53 -7.96 -4.68
N ILE A 155 5.55 -7.12 -4.36
CA ILE A 155 4.12 -7.45 -4.50
C ILE A 155 3.47 -6.89 -5.77
N THR A 156 4.14 -5.97 -6.47
CA THR A 156 3.58 -5.37 -7.70
C THR A 156 3.35 -6.43 -8.76
N GLY A 157 2.12 -6.48 -9.32
CA GLY A 157 1.76 -7.46 -10.35
C GLY A 157 1.47 -8.87 -9.83
N ARG A 158 1.44 -9.04 -8.49
CA ARG A 158 0.98 -10.25 -7.82
C ARG A 158 -0.48 -10.12 -7.40
N SER A 159 -0.98 -11.02 -6.57
CA SER A 159 -2.36 -11.02 -6.10
C SER A 159 -2.48 -11.26 -4.60
N VAL A 160 -3.62 -10.87 -4.04
CA VAL A 160 -4.08 -11.33 -2.72
C VAL A 160 -5.19 -12.35 -2.91
N VAL A 161 -5.14 -13.44 -2.16
CA VAL A 161 -6.23 -14.42 -2.05
C VAL A 161 -6.75 -14.40 -0.62
N ILE A 162 -8.07 -14.40 -0.49
CA ILE A 162 -8.78 -14.53 0.78
C ILE A 162 -9.45 -15.90 0.81
N ARG A 163 -9.15 -16.67 1.87
CA ARG A 163 -9.75 -17.99 2.13
C ARG A 163 -10.53 -17.95 3.43
N LEU A 164 -11.62 -18.70 3.49
CA LEU A 164 -12.27 -19.03 4.76
C LEU A 164 -11.36 -19.99 5.54
N ASP A 165 -11.16 -19.73 6.84
CA ASP A 165 -10.48 -20.66 7.75
C ASP A 165 -11.42 -21.83 8.10
N ASP A 166 -11.71 -22.66 7.10
CA ASP A 166 -12.44 -23.92 7.22
C ASP A 166 -11.55 -25.11 6.85
N LYS A 167 -12.05 -26.32 7.08
CA LYS A 167 -11.32 -27.55 6.74
C LYS A 167 -11.05 -27.70 5.24
N ASN A 168 -11.81 -27.00 4.40
CA ASN A 168 -11.71 -27.06 2.95
C ASN A 168 -10.79 -25.98 2.37
N GLN A 169 -10.33 -25.05 3.21
CA GLN A 169 -9.59 -23.85 2.82
C GLN A 169 -10.26 -23.10 1.66
N THR A 170 -11.58 -22.93 1.75
CA THR A 170 -12.41 -22.38 0.66
C THR A 170 -11.93 -21.00 0.22
N ILE A 171 -11.53 -20.84 -1.04
CA ILE A 171 -11.22 -19.51 -1.61
C ILE A 171 -12.52 -18.74 -1.79
N ILE A 172 -12.62 -17.57 -1.16
CA ILE A 172 -13.82 -16.72 -1.23
C ILE A 172 -13.64 -15.51 -2.14
N ALA A 173 -12.40 -15.03 -2.29
CA ALA A 173 -12.10 -13.89 -3.15
C ALA A 173 -10.61 -13.81 -3.49
N CYS A 174 -10.30 -13.13 -4.58
CA CYS A 174 -8.94 -12.77 -4.95
C CYS A 174 -8.92 -11.44 -5.70
N ALA A 175 -7.78 -10.74 -5.66
CA ALA A 175 -7.60 -9.47 -6.35
C ALA A 175 -6.14 -9.25 -6.75
N ASN A 176 -5.91 -8.64 -7.90
CA ASN A 176 -4.57 -8.22 -8.33
C ASN A 176 -4.09 -7.00 -7.54
N ILE A 177 -2.80 -6.98 -7.21
CA ILE A 177 -2.12 -5.88 -6.55
C ILE A 177 -1.61 -4.92 -7.63
N LEU A 178 -2.22 -3.74 -7.68
CA LEU A 178 -1.92 -2.71 -8.67
C LEU A 178 -1.30 -1.49 -8.00
N ASN A 179 -0.32 -0.88 -8.68
CA ASN A 179 0.24 0.40 -8.25
C ASN A 179 -0.84 1.50 -8.28
N VAL A 180 -0.97 2.22 -7.18
CA VAL A 180 -1.84 3.39 -7.10
C VAL A 180 -1.03 4.60 -7.51
N SER A 181 -1.21 5.05 -8.75
CA SER A 181 -0.55 6.27 -9.21
C SER A 181 -1.08 7.46 -8.43
N ASN A 182 -0.18 8.20 -7.78
CA ASN A 182 -0.48 9.55 -7.29
C ASN A 182 -0.71 10.44 -8.51
N ASN A 183 -1.95 10.52 -9.00
CA ASN A 183 -2.34 11.60 -9.89
C ASN A 183 -2.23 12.91 -9.10
N LYS A 184 -1.02 13.49 -9.08
CA LYS A 184 -0.81 14.91 -8.75
C LYS A 184 -1.77 15.63 -9.67
N ARG A 185 -2.94 16.06 -9.15
CA ARG A 185 -3.87 16.94 -9.87
C ARG A 185 -2.98 17.98 -10.54
N LYS A 186 -2.91 17.97 -11.87
CA LYS A 186 -2.33 19.08 -12.64
C LYS A 186 -3.06 20.30 -12.09
N ARG A 187 -2.41 21.04 -11.19
CA ARG A 187 -2.91 22.34 -10.73
C ARG A 187 -2.88 23.16 -12.00
N ASN A 188 -4.05 23.26 -12.64
CA ASN A 188 -4.27 24.17 -13.73
C ASN A 188 -3.97 25.54 -13.15
N ARG A 189 -2.74 26.03 -13.35
CA ARG A 189 -2.45 27.45 -13.26
C ARG A 189 -3.18 28.06 -14.45
N ARG A 190 -4.47 28.33 -14.26
CA ARG A 190 -5.16 29.34 -15.06
C ARG A 190 -4.37 30.62 -14.84
N PHE A 191 -3.60 30.99 -15.85
CA PHE A 191 -3.19 32.38 -16.02
C PHE A 191 -4.48 33.17 -16.13
N VAL A 192 -4.74 33.98 -15.10
CA VAL A 192 -5.71 35.07 -15.20
C VAL A 192 -4.91 36.22 -15.78
N PHE A 193 -5.35 36.68 -16.96
CA PHE A 193 -4.85 37.87 -17.64
C PHE A 193 -5.18 39.12 -16.83
#